data_AF-A0A523VB72-F1
#
_entry.id   AF-A0A523VB72-F1
#
_cell.length_a   1.000
_cell.length_b   1.000
_cell.length_c   1.000
_cell.angle_alpha   90.00
_cell.angle_beta   90.00
_cell.angle_gamma   90.00
#
_symmetry.space_group_name_H-M   'P 1'
#
loop_
_entity.id
_entity.type
_entity.pdbx_description
1 polymer ?
#
loop_
_entity_poly.entity_id
_entity_poly.type
_entity_poly.pdbx_seq_one_letter_code
_entity_poly.pdbx_strand_id
1 'polypeptide(L)' 'MAAYSKEVMDHFVAPRNVGEIKDADGMGEIGNPVCGDMMTFYIKVNDNTLEDIKFKTFGCGAA' A
#
# COMPACT_ATOMS: atom_id res chain seq x y z
N MET A 1 -20.23 1.67 -17.70
CA MET A 1 -19.07 1.49 -16.80
C MET A 1 -19.33 2.33 -15.57
N ALA A 2 -19.38 1.73 -14.38
CA ALA A 2 -19.45 2.50 -13.15
C ALA A 2 -18.13 3.28 -13.04
N ALA A 3 -18.21 4.60 -13.08
CA ALA A 3 -17.05 5.44 -12.87
C ALA A 3 -16.54 5.22 -11.43
N TYR A 4 -15.22 5.13 -11.27
CA TYR A 4 -14.61 5.12 -9.94
C TYR A 4 -15.11 6.32 -9.13
N SER A 5 -15.30 6.11 -7.82
CA SER A 5 -15.71 7.21 -6.96
C SER A 5 -14.64 8.29 -6.92
N LYS A 6 -15.02 9.50 -6.53
CA LYS A 6 -14.09 10.62 -6.41
C LYS A 6 -12.96 10.29 -5.42
N GLU A 7 -13.29 9.56 -4.35
CA GLU A 7 -12.37 9.13 -3.31
C GLU A 7 -11.33 8.15 -3.88
N VAL A 8 -11.76 7.14 -4.64
CA VAL A 8 -10.83 6.20 -5.29
C VAL A 8 -9.88 6.94 -6.23
N MET A 9 -10.41 7.87 -7.03
CA MET A 9 -9.57 8.66 -7.95
C MET A 9 -8.59 9.58 -7.21
N ASP A 10 -8.97 10.17 -6.07
CA ASP A 10 -8.08 10.99 -5.24
C ASP A 10 -6.88 10.16 -4.73
N HIS A 11 -7.16 8.98 -4.17
CA HIS A 11 -6.11 8.08 -3.71
C HIS A 11 -5.25 7.52 -4.86
N PHE A 12 -5.82 7.35 -6.05
CA PHE A 12 -5.07 6.87 -7.21
C PHE A 12 -4.10 7.93 -7.76
N VAL A 13 -4.55 9.19 -7.86
CA VAL A 13 -3.74 10.28 -8.42
C VAL A 13 -2.75 10.86 -7.40
N ALA A 14 -3.11 10.86 -6.12
CA ALA A 14 -2.29 11.34 -5.02
C ALA A 14 -2.21 10.29 -3.89
N PRO A 15 -1.56 9.14 -4.15
CA PRO A 15 -1.50 8.06 -3.18
C PRO A 15 -0.69 8.49 -1.95
N ARG A 16 -1.29 8.25 -0.79
CA ARG A 16 -0.69 8.55 0.52
C ARG A 16 0.13 7.34 0.95
N ASN A 17 1.19 7.54 1.73
CA ASN A 17 1.98 6.46 2.33
C ASN A 17 2.71 5.54 1.33
N VAL A 18 2.94 5.98 0.09
CA VAL A 18 3.76 5.21 -0.87
C VAL A 18 5.22 5.27 -0.45
N GLY A 19 5.87 4.11 -0.36
CA GLY A 19 7.30 4.00 -0.14
C GLY A 19 7.70 2.83 0.74
N GLU A 20 8.93 2.91 1.22
CA GLU A 20 9.58 1.92 2.08
C GLU A 20 10.00 2.58 3.39
N ILE A 21 9.96 1.83 4.48
CA ILE A 21 10.58 2.20 5.76
C ILE A 21 11.85 1.35 5.89
N LYS A 22 13.03 1.98 5.89
CA LYS A 22 14.32 1.27 5.85
C LYS A 22 14.59 0.43 7.09
N ASP A 23 14.08 0.87 8.23
CA ASP A 23 14.20 0.28 9.56
C ASP A 23 12.81 -0.09 10.11
N ALA A 24 11.95 -0.64 9.24
CA ALA A 24 10.63 -1.10 9.64
C ALA A 24 10.73 -2.18 10.72
N ASP A 25 9.84 -2.11 11.71
CA ASP A 25 9.74 -3.14 12.75
C ASP A 25 8.99 -4.37 12.22
N GLY A 26 8.21 -4.21 11.14
CA GLY A 26 7.55 -5.29 10.43
C GLY A 26 7.47 -5.04 8.93
N MET A 27 7.59 -6.11 8.15
CA MET A 27 7.41 -6.12 6.71
C MET A 27 6.59 -7.36 6.31
N GLY A 28 5.60 -7.17 5.44
CA GLY A 28 4.80 -8.25 4.87
C GLY A 28 4.65 -8.07 3.38
N GLU A 29 4.86 -9.15 2.62
CA GLU A 29 4.70 -9.16 1.17
C GLU A 29 3.70 -10.24 0.76
N ILE A 30 2.79 -9.89 -0.15
CA ILE A 30 1.82 -10.82 -0.71
C ILE A 30 1.59 -10.49 -2.19
N GLY A 31 1.42 -11.53 -2.99
CA GLY A 31 1.11 -11.41 -4.41
C GLY A 31 -0.09 -12.24 -4.80
N ASN A 32 -0.84 -11.77 -5.80
CA ASN A 32 -1.91 -12.52 -6.43
C ASN A 32 -1.43 -13.08 -7.78
N PRO A 33 -1.19 -14.39 -7.90
CA PRO A 33 -0.66 -15.00 -9.12
C PRO A 33 -1.63 -14.95 -10.32
N VAL A 34 -2.91 -14.65 -10.10
CA VAL A 34 -3.92 -14.59 -11.17
C VAL A 34 -3.84 -13.28 -11.95
N CYS A 35 -3.58 -12.15 -11.27
CA CYS A 35 -3.46 -10.83 -11.90
C CYS A 35 -2.02 -10.31 -11.95
N GLY A 36 -1.09 -10.94 -11.21
CA GLY A 36 0.30 -10.52 -11.12
C GLY A 36 0.55 -9.36 -10.16
N ASP A 37 -0.45 -8.94 -9.39
CA ASP A 37 -0.32 -7.86 -8.42
C ASP A 37 0.57 -8.32 -7.25
N MET A 38 1.51 -7.47 -6.87
CA MET A 38 2.43 -7.67 -5.74
C MET A 38 2.32 -6.47 -4.81
N MET A 39 2.14 -6.72 -3.51
CA MET A 39 2.00 -5.68 -2.51
C MET A 39 2.90 -5.97 -1.32
N THR A 40 3.65 -4.95 -0.90
CA THR A 40 4.54 -4.99 0.25
C THR A 40 4.16 -3.86 1.21
N PHE A 41 3.93 -4.21 2.47
CA PHE A 41 3.69 -3.27 3.56
C PHE A 41 4.90 -3.22 4.50
N TYR A 42 5.16 -2.01 5.01
CA TYR A 42 6.17 -1.72 6.02
C TYR A 42 5.48 -1.00 7.17
N ILE A 43 5.78 -1.39 8.41
CA ILE A 43 5.23 -0.76 9.61
C ILE A 43 6.35 -0.36 10.59
N LYS A 44 6.17 0.78 11.24
CA LYS A 44 6.92 1.19 12.43
C LYS A 44 5.98 1.20 13.62
N VAL A 45 6.36 0.53 14.70
CA VAL A 45 5.50 0.34 15.89
C VAL A 45 6.23 0.85 17.12
N ASN A 46 5.56 1.71 17.87
CA ASN A 46 6.01 2.16 19.18
C ASN A 46 4.86 2.07 20.18
N ASP A 47 5.13 1.51 21.36
CA ASP A 47 4.13 1.36 22.44
C ASP A 47 2.77 0.79 21.95
N ASN A 48 2.82 -0.27 21.13
CA ASN A 48 1.66 -0.91 20.50
C ASN A 48 0.82 0.01 19.58
N THR A 49 1.39 1.11 19.09
CA THR A 49 0.78 2.04 18.12
C THR A 49 1.58 2.05 16.83
N LEU A 50 0.89 2.11 15.68
CA LEU A 50 1.52 2.28 14.37
C LEU A 50 1.93 3.75 14.21
N GLU A 51 3.24 4.02 14.25
CA GLU A 51 3.79 5.37 14.09
C GLU A 51 3.91 5.77 12.62
N ASP A 52 4.31 4.84 11.76
CA ASP A 52 4.32 5.02 10.31
C ASP A 52 3.97 3.70 9.63
N ILE A 53 3.29 3.83 8.49
CA ILE A 53 2.95 2.73 7.61
C ILE A 53 3.25 3.20 6.21
N LYS A 54 3.98 2.39 5.45
CA LYS A 54 4.17 2.60 4.02
C LYS A 54 3.88 1.34 3.23
N PHE A 55 3.52 1.52 1.98
CA PHE A 55 3.35 0.40 1.06
C PHE A 55 4.04 0.66 -0.26
N LYS A 56 4.39 -0.45 -0.92
CA LYS A 56 4.68 -0.50 -2.35
C LYS A 56 3.75 -1.51 -2.98
N THR A 57 3.20 -1.16 -4.12
CA THR A 57 2.39 -2.05 -4.94
C THR A 57 2.92 -2.01 -6.36
N PHE A 58 2.96 -3.16 -7.01
CA PHE A 58 3.25 -3.31 -8.42
C PHE A 58 2.13 -4.12 -9.03
N GLY A 59 1.34 -3.52 -9.92
CA GLY A 59 0.13 -4.16 -10.42
C GLY A 59 -0.89 -3.20 -11.02
N CYS A 60 -2.13 -3.64 -11.13
CA CYS A 60 -3.27 -2.87 -11.60
C CYS A 60 -3.48 -1.61 -10.74
N GLY A 61 -3.94 -0.50 -11.32
CA GLY A 61 -4.22 0.73 -10.57
C GLY A 61 -5.34 0.64 -9.52
N ALA A 62 -6.07 -0.48 -9.48
CA ALA A 62 -7.02 -0.82 -8.43
C ALA A 62 -6.40 -1.62 -7.28
N ALA A 63 -5.16 -2.08 -7.43
CA ALA A 63 -4.37 -2.77 -6.42
C ALA A 63 -3.62 -1.76 -5.54
#